data_AF-A0A550I965-F1
#
_entry.id   AF-A0A550I965-F1
#
_cell.length_a   1.000
_cell.length_b   1.000
_cell.length_c   1.000
_cell.angle_alpha   90.00
_cell.angle_beta   90.00
_cell.angle_gamma   90.00
#
_symmetry.space_group_name_H-M   'P 1'
#
loop_
_entity.id
_entity.type
_entity.pdbx_description
1 polymer ?
#
loop_
_entity_poly.entity_id
_entity_poly.type
_entity_poly.pdbx_seq_one_letter_code
_entity_poly.pdbx_strand_id
1 'polypeptide(L)' 'MNAIILPLAIGAPQIILIVVVILLLFGGRKIPELMRGLGSGIKEFKDASKDDDKAPDDKMTEEKK' A
#
# COMPACT_ATOMS: atom_id res chain seq x y z
N MET A 1 -12.36 -28.67 -25.68
CA MET A 1 -12.08 -29.17 -24.31
C MET A 1 -10.84 -28.49 -23.72
N ASN A 2 -10.89 -27.17 -23.47
CA ASN A 2 -9.79 -26.46 -22.78
C ASN A 2 -10.27 -25.36 -21.79
N ALA A 3 -11.57 -25.34 -21.43
CA ALA A 3 -12.12 -24.29 -20.57
C ALA A 3 -11.76 -24.42 -19.07
N ILE A 4 -11.07 -25.50 -18.65
CA ILE A 4 -10.88 -25.87 -17.23
C ILE A 4 -9.40 -25.74 -16.77
N ILE A 5 -8.45 -25.44 -17.67
CA ILE A 5 -7.05 -25.07 -17.28
C ILE A 5 -6.99 -23.61 -16.75
N LEU A 6 -8.14 -22.92 -16.67
CA LEU A 6 -8.28 -21.49 -16.43
C LEU A 6 -8.06 -21.00 -14.98
N PRO A 7 -8.30 -21.77 -13.90
CA PRO A 7 -8.17 -21.24 -12.53
C PRO A 7 -6.94 -21.73 -11.74
N LEU A 8 -6.21 -22.76 -12.20
CA LEU A 8 -5.08 -23.36 -11.45
C LEU A 8 -3.71 -23.01 -12.04
N ALA A 9 -3.65 -22.58 -13.29
CA ALA A 9 -2.49 -21.89 -13.84
C ALA A 9 -2.72 -20.39 -13.74
N ILE A 10 -2.87 -19.84 -12.52
CA ILE A 10 -2.79 -18.39 -12.30
C ILE A 10 -1.32 -18.00 -12.49
N GLY A 11 -0.90 -17.96 -13.75
CA GLY A 11 0.42 -17.52 -14.12
C GLY A 11 0.46 -15.99 -14.12
N ALA A 12 1.68 -15.45 -14.14
CA ALA A 12 1.96 -14.06 -14.47
C ALA A 12 1.10 -13.48 -15.63
N PRO A 13 0.76 -14.21 -16.71
CA PRO A 13 -0.06 -13.66 -17.80
C PRO A 13 -1.49 -13.25 -17.41
N GLN A 14 -2.25 -14.00 -16.60
CA GLN A 14 -3.61 -13.57 -16.24
C GLN A 14 -3.60 -12.33 -15.35
N ILE A 15 -2.65 -12.24 -14.42
CA ILE A 15 -2.49 -11.09 -13.54
C ILE A 15 -2.16 -9.85 -14.37
N ILE A 16 -1.26 -9.96 -15.36
CA ILE A 16 -0.95 -8.87 -16.28
C ILE A 16 -2.21 -8.40 -17.02
N LEU A 17 -3.06 -9.32 -17.48
CA LEU A 17 -4.24 -8.99 -18.26
C LEU A 17 -5.29 -8.25 -17.41
N ILE A 18 -5.49 -8.67 -16.17
CA ILE A 18 -6.37 -7.98 -15.20
C ILE A 18 -5.84 -6.57 -14.91
N VAL A 19 -4.54 -6.43 -14.66
CA VAL A 19 -3.89 -5.14 -14.41
C VAL A 19 -4.05 -4.20 -15.60
N VAL A 20 -3.88 -4.70 -16.83
CA VAL A 20 -4.09 -3.93 -18.07
C VAL A 20 -5.53 -3.44 -18.19
N VAL A 21 -6.53 -4.29 -17.92
CA VAL A 21 -7.94 -3.88 -17.96
C VAL A 21 -8.24 -2.79 -16.94
N ILE A 22 -7.75 -2.94 -15.71
CA ILE A 22 -7.89 -1.91 -14.66
C ILE A 22 -7.21 -0.61 -15.08
N LEU A 23 -6.00 -0.68 -15.66
CA LEU A 23 -5.27 0.49 -16.15
C LEU A 23 -5.99 1.18 -17.31
N LEU A 24 -6.72 0.46 -18.17
CA LEU A 24 -7.53 1.06 -19.24
C LEU A 24 -8.77 1.77 -18.69
N LEU A 25 -9.44 1.18 -17.70
CA LEU A 25 -10.65 1.76 -17.10
C LEU A 25 -10.35 2.98 -16.21
N PHE A 26 -9.32 2.88 -15.37
CA PHE A 26 -8.97 3.92 -14.40
C PHE A 26 -7.85 4.85 -14.89
N GLY A 27 -7.07 4.44 -15.89
CA GLY A 27 -5.87 5.14 -16.34
C GLY A 27 -4.64 4.84 -15.47
N GLY A 28 -3.46 4.86 -16.08
CA GLY A 28 -2.19 4.57 -15.37
C GLY A 28 -1.80 5.58 -14.28
N ARG A 29 -2.46 6.75 -14.23
CA ARG A 29 -2.19 7.79 -13.23
C ARG A 29 -3.03 7.64 -11.95
N LYS A 30 -4.19 6.98 -12.00
CA LYS A 30 -5.06 6.86 -10.81
C LYS A 30 -4.52 5.88 -9.78
N ILE A 31 -3.92 4.77 -10.21
CA ILE A 31 -3.31 3.79 -9.28
C ILE A 31 -2.24 4.44 -8.37
N PRO A 32 -1.21 5.16 -8.89
CA PRO A 32 -0.20 5.78 -8.03
C PRO A 32 -0.76 6.95 -7.19
N GLU A 33 -1.75 7.68 -7.70
CA GLU A 33 -2.42 8.75 -6.95
C GLU A 33 -3.19 8.19 -5.74
N LEU A 34 -3.96 7.12 -5.95
CA LEU A 34 -4.66 6.40 -4.88
C LEU A 34 -3.69 5.79 -3.88
N MET A 35 -2.59 5.18 -4.34
CA MET A 35 -1.56 4.64 -3.45
C MET A 35 -0.87 5.72 -2.61
N ARG A 36 -0.60 6.90 -3.19
CA ARG A 36 -0.04 8.03 -2.42
C ARG A 36 -1.03 8.53 -1.38
N GLY A 37 -2.31 8.66 -1.71
CA GLY A 37 -3.35 9.07 -0.75
C GLY A 37 -3.52 8.06 0.40
N LEU A 38 -3.68 6.78 0.07
CA LEU A 38 -3.74 5.69 1.06
C LEU A 38 -2.47 5.60 1.90
N GLY A 39 -1.29 5.72 1.29
CA GLY A 39 0.00 5.65 1.97
C GLY A 39 0.18 6.77 2.98
N SER A 40 -0.18 8.01 2.62
CA SER A 40 -0.16 9.14 3.55
C SER A 40 -1.14 8.95 4.72
N GLY A 41 -2.37 8.51 4.44
CA GLY A 41 -3.37 8.25 5.49
C GLY A 41 -2.95 7.12 6.45
N ILE A 42 -2.38 6.02 5.94
CA ILE A 42 -1.84 4.93 6.77
C ILE A 42 -0.65 5.42 7.61
N LYS A 43 0.20 6.29 7.05
CA LYS A 43 1.33 6.88 7.77
C LYS A 43 0.85 7.76 8.93
N GLU A 44 -0.06 8.68 8.67
CA GLU A 44 -0.66 9.56 9.68
C GLU A 44 -1.39 8.74 10.76
N PHE A 45 -2.15 7.71 10.37
CA PHE A 45 -2.81 6.80 11.29
C PHE A 45 -1.82 6.08 12.21
N LYS A 46 -0.72 5.58 11.64
CA LYS A 46 0.35 4.92 12.40
C LYS A 46 1.08 5.89 13.34
N ASP A 47 1.33 7.11 12.89
CA ASP A 47 2.03 8.11 13.68
C ASP A 47 1.17 8.57 14.86
N ALA A 48 -0.13 8.80 14.65
CA ALA A 48 -1.09 9.10 15.72
C ALA A 48 -1.25 7.93 16.71
N SER A 49 -1.34 6.69 16.20
CA SER A 49 -1.44 5.50 17.06
C SER A 49 -0.17 5.27 17.89
N LYS A 50 1.00 5.71 17.42
CA LYS A 50 2.27 5.59 18.14
C LYS A 50 2.45 6.62 19.26
N ASP A 51 1.84 7.80 19.13
CA ASP A 51 1.86 8.80 20.21
C ASP A 51 0.96 8.36 21.38
N ASP A 52 -0.12 7.61 21.12
CA ASP A 52 -0.97 7.02 22.16
C ASP A 52 -0.28 5.85 22.90
N ASP A 53 0.57 5.08 22.23
CA ASP A 53 1.34 3.97 22.84
C ASP A 53 2.65 4.40 23.52
N LYS A 54 3.12 5.63 23.29
CA LYS A 54 4.32 6.17 23.96
C LYS A 54 3.94 6.92 25.24
N ALA A 55 3.78 6.15 26.31
CA ALA A 55 4.17 6.63 27.64
C ALA A 55 5.59 7.27 27.57
N PRO A 56 5.87 8.32 28.34
CA PRO A 56 7.03 9.18 28.13
C PRO A 56 8.31 8.46 28.54
N ASP A 57 8.94 7.75 27.60
CA ASP A 57 10.32 7.33 27.76
C ASP A 57 11.23 8.30 27.02
N ASP A 58 12.02 8.96 27.84
CA ASP A 58 13.30 9.59 27.54
C ASP A 58 13.31 10.97 26.87
N LYS A 59 12.95 11.98 27.67
CA LYS A 59 13.62 13.28 27.66
C LYS A 59 14.85 13.25 28.58
N MET A 60 15.91 12.56 28.22
CA MET A 60 17.26 12.83 28.74
C MET A 60 18.26 12.58 27.61
N THR A 61 18.56 13.61 26.84
CA THR A 61 19.92 14.16 26.88
C THR A 61 19.89 15.59 26.40
N GLU A 62 19.94 16.52 27.35
CA GLU A 62 20.39 17.87 27.10
C GLU A 62 21.86 17.86 26.69
N GLU A 63 22.19 18.66 25.68
CA GLU A 63 23.48 19.36 25.64
C GLU A 63 23.61 20.27 26.87
N LYS A 64 24.66 20.11 27.68
CA LYS A 64 25.40 21.26 28.24
C LYS A 64 26.71 20.84 28.90
N LYS A 65 27.80 21.42 28.36
CA LYS A 65 28.84 22.19 29.07
C LYS A 65 29.19 21.81 30.52
#